data_AF-A0A1H7PME1-F1
#
_entry.id   AF-A0A1H7PME1-F1
#
_cell.length_a   1.000
_cell.length_b   1.000
_cell.length_c   1.000
_cell.angle_alpha   90.00
_cell.angle_beta   90.00
_cell.angle_gamma   90.00
#
_symmetry.space_group_name_H-M   'P 1'
#
loop_
_entity.id
_entity.type
_entity.pdbx_description
1 polymer ?
#
loop_
_entity_poly.entity_id
_entity_poly.type
_entity_poly.pdbx_seq_one_letter_code
_entity_poly.pdbx_strand_id
1 'polypeptide(L)' 'MQVFANGSWQDAGSQFFAVSSTGRCAVVLQAPGRAGIQARVRTDYLYGQSGDTVNASVYGSWTYVYFSN' A
#
# COMPACT_ATOMS: atom_id res chain seq x y z
N MET A 1 -0.03 2.35 3.48
CA MET A 1 -1.42 2.15 3.01
C MET A 1 -2.32 3.12 3.75
N GLN A 2 -3.53 3.37 3.26
CA GLN A 2 -4.47 4.24 3.95
C GLN A 2 -5.88 3.67 3.93
N VAL A 3 -6.66 4.00 4.95
CA VAL A 3 -8.09 3.67 5.05
C VAL A 3 -8.91 4.95 5.13
N PHE A 4 -10.08 4.97 4.50
CA PHE A 4 -10.97 6.12 4.59
C PHE A 4 -11.79 6.02 5.87
N ALA A 5 -11.60 6.99 6.78
CA ALA A 5 -12.32 7.08 8.03
C ALA A 5 -12.52 8.56 8.40
N ASN A 6 -13.65 8.89 9.03
CA ASN A 6 -13.97 10.27 9.44
C ASN A 6 -13.84 11.30 8.30
N GLY A 7 -14.29 10.93 7.10
CA GLY A 7 -14.29 11.83 5.92
C GLY A 7 -12.90 12.08 5.31
N SER A 8 -11.86 11.37 5.72
CA SER A 8 -10.49 11.57 5.24
C SER A 8 -9.68 10.27 5.16
N TRP A 9 -8.60 10.30 4.38
CA TRP A 9 -7.67 9.16 4.28
C TRP A 9 -6.70 9.17 5.47
N GLN A 10 -6.74 8.12 6.27
CA GLN A 10 -5.91 7.95 7.46
C GLN A 10 -4.76 6.98 7.17
N ASP A 11 -3.57 7.28 7.69
CA ASP A 11 -2.45 6.34 7.61
C ASP A 11 -2.78 5.05 8.37
N ALA A 12 -2.52 3.92 7.71
CA ALA A 12 -2.75 2.59 8.26
C ALA A 12 -1.47 1.74 8.20
N GLY A 13 -0.31 2.38 8.11
CA GLY A 13 1.01 1.76 8.18
C GLY A 13 1.63 1.42 6.83
N SER A 14 2.92 1.11 6.86
CA SER A 14 3.74 0.72 5.72
C SER A 14 4.52 -0.56 6.05
N GLN A 15 4.83 -1.34 5.02
CA GLN A 15 5.61 -2.57 5.15
C GLN A 15 6.47 -2.76 3.90
N PHE A 16 7.67 -3.30 4.09
CA PHE A 16 8.53 -3.72 2.99
C PHE A 16 8.10 -5.08 2.46
N PHE A 17 8.05 -5.20 1.15
CA PHE A 17 7.73 -6.43 0.45
C PHE A 17 8.84 -6.76 -0.53
N ALA A 18 9.27 -8.02 -0.54
CA ALA A 18 10.17 -8.50 -1.57
C ALA A 18 9.43 -8.52 -2.92
N VAL A 19 10.09 -8.01 -3.96
CA VAL A 19 9.59 -8.10 -5.33
C VAL A 19 9.97 -9.48 -5.87
N SER A 20 9.00 -10.18 -6.47
CA SER A 20 9.27 -11.48 -7.11
C SER A 20 10.20 -11.33 -8.31
N SER A 21 10.79 -12.44 -8.77
CA SER A 21 11.59 -12.49 -10.00
C SER A 21 10.82 -12.06 -11.25
N THR A 22 9.49 -12.01 -11.20
CA THR A 22 8.61 -11.52 -12.28
C THR A 22 8.25 -10.04 -12.13
N GLY A 23 8.90 -9.30 -11.21
CA GLY A 23 8.63 -7.89 -10.97
C GLY A 23 7.29 -7.61 -10.25
N ARG A 24 6.70 -8.62 -9.61
CA ARG A 24 5.39 -8.47 -8.92
C ARG A 24 5.57 -8.45 -7.42
N CYS A 25 4.79 -7.60 -6.75
CA CYS A 25 4.66 -7.57 -5.31
C CYS A 25 3.22 -7.95 -4.95
N ALA A 26 3.04 -9.02 -4.17
CA ALA A 26 1.74 -9.46 -3.69
C ALA A 26 1.59 -9.03 -2.22
N VAL A 27 0.47 -8.38 -1.92
CA VAL A 27 0.14 -7.90 -0.57
C VAL A 27 -1.19 -8.49 -0.12
N VAL A 28 -1.27 -8.92 1.13
CA VAL A 28 -2.52 -9.36 1.75
C VAL A 28 -3.01 -8.27 2.68
N LEU A 29 -4.16 -7.69 2.36
CA LEU A 29 -4.81 -6.72 3.23
C LEU A 29 -5.60 -7.46 4.31
N GLN A 30 -5.12 -7.37 5.56
CA GLN A 30 -5.65 -8.09 6.71
C GLN A 30 -7.02 -7.52 7.15
N ALA A 31 -8.10 -7.86 6.44
CA ALA A 31 -9.48 -7.56 6.86
C ALA A 31 -10.47 -8.68 6.50
N PRO A 32 -10.21 -9.95 6.88
CA PRO A 32 -11.10 -11.05 6.58
C PRO A 32 -12.48 -10.84 7.21
N GLY A 33 -13.55 -11.08 6.44
CA GLY A 33 -14.93 -11.01 6.91
C GLY A 33 -15.43 -9.61 7.25
N ARG A 34 -14.71 -8.54 6.87
CA ARG A 34 -15.12 -7.15 7.10
C ARG A 34 -15.44 -6.45 5.80
N ALA A 35 -16.69 -6.06 5.62
CA ALA A 35 -17.13 -5.18 4.54
C ALA A 35 -17.13 -3.71 4.96
N GLY A 36 -17.33 -2.81 4.01
CA GLY A 36 -17.47 -1.36 4.24
C GLY A 36 -16.15 -0.60 4.36
N ILE A 37 -15.01 -1.28 4.21
CA ILE A 37 -13.69 -0.65 4.29
C ILE A 37 -13.32 -0.11 2.91
N GLN A 38 -13.06 1.19 2.81
CA GLN A 38 -12.36 1.77 1.66
C GLN A 38 -10.88 1.90 2.02
N ALA A 39 -10.02 1.24 1.25
CA ALA A 39 -8.57 1.28 1.42
C ALA A 39 -7.90 1.75 0.13
N ARG A 40 -6.69 2.31 0.28
CA ARG A 40 -5.80 2.56 -0.84
C ARG A 40 -4.37 2.15 -0.52
N VAL A 41 -3.69 1.62 -1.51
CA VAL A 41 -2.31 1.15 -1.43
C VAL A 41 -1.53 1.75 -2.58
N ARG A 42 -0.27 2.10 -2.35
CA ARG A 42 0.69 2.47 -3.38
C ARG A 42 2.07 1.97 -2.99
N THR A 43 2.95 1.89 -3.98
CA THR A 43 4.36 1.60 -3.77
C THR A 43 5.13 2.89 -3.54
N ASP A 44 6.00 2.89 -2.54
CA ASP A 44 6.87 4.01 -2.21
C ASP A 44 8.31 3.48 -2.23
N TYR A 45 9.21 4.15 -2.96
CA TYR A 45 10.65 3.86 -2.89
C TYR A 45 11.26 4.76 -1.81
N LEU A 46 11.83 4.16 -0.76
CA LEU A 46 12.36 4.88 0.40
C LEU A 46 13.89 4.91 0.34
N TYR A 47 14.47 6.11 0.38
CA TYR A 47 15.92 6.34 0.31
C TYR A 47 16.68 5.39 1.23
N GLY A 48 17.57 4.57 0.66
CA GLY A 48 18.50 3.74 1.44
C GLY A 48 17.84 2.62 2.26
N GLN A 49 16.51 2.45 2.20
CA GLN A 49 15.79 1.35 2.86
C GLN A 49 15.21 0.35 1.85
N SER A 50 14.80 0.80 0.66
CA SER A 50 14.28 -0.09 -0.40
C SER A 50 15.36 -0.65 -1.34
N GLY A 51 16.65 -0.39 -1.07
CA GLY A 51 17.77 -0.77 -1.95
C GLY A 51 17.99 0.15 -3.16
N ASP A 52 17.24 1.26 -3.25
CA ASP A 52 17.38 2.33 -4.25
C ASP A 52 17.74 3.63 -3.52
N THR A 53 18.82 4.28 -3.93
CA THR A 53 19.32 5.55 -3.39
C THR A 53 19.08 6.74 -4.33
N VAL A 54 18.43 6.53 -5.47
CA VAL A 54 18.23 7.59 -6.49
C VAL A 54 16.77 8.04 -6.55
N ASN A 55 15.78 7.14 -6.35
CA ASN A 55 14.35 7.43 -6.54
C ASN A 55 13.51 7.50 -5.25
N ALA A 56 14.13 7.92 -4.14
CA ALA A 56 13.54 7.92 -2.80
C ALA A 56 12.29 8.78 -2.54
N SER A 57 11.84 9.52 -3.53
CA SER A 57 10.68 10.42 -3.44
C SER A 57 9.60 10.05 -4.46
N VAL A 58 9.77 8.92 -5.15
CA VAL A 58 8.82 8.49 -6.19
C VAL A 58 7.72 7.66 -5.56
N TYR A 59 6.53 8.23 -5.56
CA TYR A 59 5.30 7.58 -5.15
C TYR A 59 4.61 7.00 -6.39
N GLY A 60 4.31 5.70 -6.35
CA GLY A 60 3.43 5.08 -7.34
C GLY A 60 2.01 5.64 -7.26
N SER A 61 1.23 5.40 -8.31
CA SER A 61 -0.21 5.72 -8.29
C SER A 61 -0.95 4.93 -7.21
N TRP A 62 -1.98 5.53 -6.64
CA TRP A 62 -2.86 4.83 -5.69
C TRP A 62 -3.71 3.77 -6.40
N THR A 63 -3.69 2.56 -5.86
CA THR A 63 -4.70 1.53 -6.12
C THR A 63 -5.74 1.59 -5.02
N TYR A 64 -7.01 1.65 -5.41
CA TYR A 64 -8.14 1.75 -4.50
C TYR A 64 -8.85 0.40 -4.42
N VAL A 65 -9.19 -0.01 -3.20
CA VAL A 65 -9.89 -1.27 -2.92
C VAL A 65 -11.06 -0.98 -1.99
N TYR A 66 -12.22 -1.51 -2.33
CA TYR A 66 -13.39 -1.51 -1.45
C TYR A 66 -13.71 -2.94 -1.04
N PHE A 67 -13.79 -3.17 0.27
CA PHE A 67 -14.15 -4.46 0.82
C PHE A 67 -15.67 -4.55 0.83
N SER A 68 -16.25 -5.26 -0.13
CA SER A 68 -17.72 -5.38 -0.28
C SER A 68 -18.33 -6.56 0.46
N ASN A 69 -17.51 -7.53 0.93
CA ASN A 69 -17.84 -8.97 0.98
C ASN A 69 -17.82 -9.57 -0.43
#